data_AF-A0A7C6KU82-F1
#
_entry.id   AF-A0A7C6KU82-F1
#
_cell.length_a   1.000
_cell.length_b   1.000
_cell.length_c   1.000
_cell.angle_alpha   90.00
_cell.angle_beta   90.00
_cell.angle_gamma   90.00
#
_symmetry.space_group_name_H-M   'P 1'
#
loop_
_entity.id
_entity.type
_entity.pdbx_description
1 polymer ?
#
loop_
_entity_poly.entity_id
_entity_poly.type
_entity_poly.pdbx_seq_one_letter_code
_entity_poly.pdbx_strand_id
1 'polypeptide(L)'
;MQVKKIMVIGAGQMGSGIAQVAAKVGYDVVIRDIKDEFVERGINGIKKNLSKEVEKGRMTQAEMDETMGRIKGTLDLADAADCQLIIEAAIENMDIKKQIFGELDKICPPE
;
A
#
# COMPACT_ATOMS: atom_id res chain seq x y z
N MET A 1 20.56 -2.39 1.51
CA MET A 1 19.41 -2.92 0.75
C MET A 1 18.86 -1.86 -0.17
N GLN A 2 18.40 -2.25 -1.36
CA GLN A 2 17.62 -1.37 -2.25
C GLN A 2 16.14 -1.71 -2.05
N VAL A 3 15.32 -0.72 -1.70
CA VAL A 3 13.87 -0.90 -1.62
C VAL A 3 13.32 -0.96 -3.05
N LYS A 4 12.62 -2.03 -3.39
CA LYS A 4 11.91 -2.17 -4.68
C LYS A 4 10.41 -2.28 -4.46
N LYS A 5 10.03 -3.05 -3.43
CA LYS A 5 8.64 -3.36 -3.10
C LYS A 5 8.32 -2.97 -1.66
N ILE A 6 7.20 -2.29 -1.48
CA ILE A 6 6.73 -1.74 -0.21
C ILE A 6 5.39 -2.39 0.13
N MET A 7 5.21 -2.86 1.37
CA MET A 7 3.90 -3.23 1.88
C MET A 7 3.33 -2.10 2.73
N VAL A 8 2.05 -1.77 2.53
CA VAL A 8 1.30 -0.85 3.37
C VAL A 8 0.19 -1.62 4.09
N ILE A 9 0.22 -1.64 5.42
CA ILE A 9 -0.80 -2.30 6.24
C ILE A 9 -1.90 -1.30 6.57
N GLY A 10 -3.12 -1.61 6.16
CA GLY A 10 -4.30 -0.76 6.25
C GLY A 10 -4.59 -0.06 4.91
N ALA A 11 -5.82 -0.18 4.45
CA ALA A 11 -6.33 0.43 3.21
C ALA A 11 -7.22 1.65 3.47
N GLY A 12 -7.20 2.20 4.69
CA GLY A 12 -7.86 3.45 5.05
C GLY A 12 -7.26 4.67 4.35
N GLN A 13 -7.68 5.88 4.77
CA GLN A 13 -7.23 7.13 4.15
C GLN A 13 -5.69 7.26 4.15
N MET A 14 -5.06 7.00 5.29
CA MET A 14 -3.60 7.12 5.45
C MET A 14 -2.86 6.08 4.60
N GLY A 15 -3.21 4.80 4.74
CA GLY A 15 -2.57 3.73 3.98
C GLY A 15 -2.73 3.87 2.47
N SER A 16 -3.92 4.26 2.00
CA SER A 16 -4.14 4.56 0.58
C SER A 16 -3.30 5.74 0.10
N GLY A 17 -3.17 6.80 0.90
CA GLY A 17 -2.34 7.95 0.56
C GLY A 17 -0.85 7.61 0.48
N ILE A 18 -0.35 6.82 1.44
CA ILE A 18 1.03 6.31 1.44
C ILE A 18 1.28 5.44 0.21
N ALA A 19 0.39 4.48 -0.07
CA ALA A 19 0.48 3.60 -1.22
C ALA A 19 0.51 4.39 -2.54
N GLN A 20 -0.36 5.40 -2.66
CA GLN A 20 -0.38 6.29 -3.83
C GLN A 20 0.96 7.02 -4.02
N VAL A 21 1.51 7.61 -2.96
CA VAL A 21 2.78 8.35 -3.04
C VAL A 21 3.93 7.41 -3.42
N ALA A 22 4.01 6.24 -2.78
CA ALA A 22 5.04 5.23 -3.07
C ALA A 22 4.99 4.76 -4.53
N ALA A 23 3.79 4.42 -5.03
CA ALA A 23 3.61 3.99 -6.41
C ALA A 23 3.96 5.10 -7.42
N LYS A 24 3.61 6.36 -7.13
CA LYS A 24 3.93 7.51 -7.99
C LYS A 24 5.43 7.75 -8.16
N VAL A 25 6.24 7.43 -7.14
CA VAL A 25 7.70 7.59 -7.21
C VAL A 25 8.40 6.32 -7.71
N GLY A 26 7.64 5.31 -8.16
CA GLY A 26 8.15 4.17 -8.92
C GLY A 26 8.28 2.85 -8.16
N TYR A 27 7.85 2.77 -6.89
CA TYR A 27 7.91 1.52 -6.12
C TYR A 27 6.71 0.60 -6.41
N ASP A 28 6.95 -0.71 -6.41
CA ASP A 28 5.86 -1.69 -6.35
C ASP A 28 5.23 -1.67 -4.95
N VAL A 29 3.91 -1.64 -4.88
CA VAL A 29 3.19 -1.49 -3.60
C VAL A 29 2.19 -2.62 -3.42
N VAL A 30 2.26 -3.28 -2.27
CA VAL A 30 1.23 -4.21 -1.80
C VAL A 30 0.44 -3.51 -0.70
N ILE A 31 -0.85 -3.28 -0.92
CA ILE A 31 -1.76 -2.76 0.11
C ILE A 31 -2.52 -3.92 0.74
N ARG A 32 -2.43 -4.05 2.05
CA ARG A 32 -3.07 -5.14 2.80
C ARG A 32 -4.12 -4.61 3.76
N ASP A 33 -5.27 -5.25 3.80
CA ASP A 33 -6.26 -5.05 4.86
C ASP A 33 -6.88 -6.40 5.28
N ILE A 34 -7.76 -6.40 6.28
CA ILE A 34 -8.37 -7.60 6.83
C ILE A 34 -9.57 -8.11 6.02
N LYS A 35 -10.07 -7.32 5.06
CA LYS A 35 -11.20 -7.68 4.18
C LYS A 35 -11.05 -7.06 2.80
N ASP A 36 -11.55 -7.77 1.78
CA ASP A 36 -11.49 -7.31 0.38
C ASP A 36 -12.18 -5.96 0.20
N GLU A 37 -13.33 -5.74 0.87
CA GLU A 37 -14.06 -4.47 0.79
C GLU A 37 -13.23 -3.25 1.21
N PHE A 38 -12.26 -3.41 2.12
CA PHE A 38 -11.39 -2.32 2.56
C PHE A 38 -10.26 -2.09 1.57
N VAL A 39 -9.65 -3.17 1.07
CA VAL A 39 -8.63 -3.13 0.02
C VAL A 39 -9.18 -2.45 -1.24
N GLU A 40 -10.32 -2.91 -1.74
CA GLU A 40 -10.99 -2.36 -2.91
C GLU A 40 -11.34 -0.88 -2.71
N ARG A 41 -11.86 -0.51 -1.54
CA ARG A 41 -12.17 0.89 -1.21
C ARG A 41 -10.91 1.76 -1.25
N GLY A 42 -9.80 1.28 -0.70
CA GLY A 42 -8.53 1.98 -0.72
C GLY A 42 -8.02 2.19 -2.15
N ILE A 43 -7.92 1.11 -2.93
CA ILE A 43 -7.47 1.15 -4.34
C ILE A 43 -8.37 2.06 -5.19
N ASN A 44 -9.70 1.97 -5.02
CA ASN A 44 -10.63 2.85 -5.71
C ASN A 44 -10.47 4.33 -5.30
N GLY A 45 -10.15 4.59 -4.03
CA GLY A 45 -9.81 5.91 -3.54
C GLY A 45 -8.56 6.49 -4.23
N ILE A 46 -7.51 5.68 -4.37
CA ILE A 46 -6.28 6.04 -5.10
C ILE A 46 -6.61 6.36 -6.56
N LYS A 47 -7.33 5.45 -7.24
CA LYS A 47 -7.73 5.64 -8.64
C LYS A 47 -8.48 6.95 -8.84
N LYS A 48 -9.47 7.24 -7.98
CA LYS A 48 -10.25 8.48 -8.02
C LYS A 48 -9.38 9.73 -7.82
N ASN A 49 -8.39 9.66 -6.93
CA ASN A 49 -7.50 10.79 -6.69
C ASN A 49 -6.58 11.04 -7.90
N LEU A 50 -6.01 9.98 -8.49
CA LEU A 50 -5.17 10.11 -9.68
C LEU A 50 -5.97 10.62 -10.88
N SER A 51 -7.20 10.13 -11.10
CA SER A 51 -8.07 10.65 -12.18
C SER A 51 -8.31 12.15 -12.06
N LYS A 52 -8.51 12.67 -10.85
CA LYS A 52 -8.65 14.13 -10.63
C LYS A 52 -7.37 14.90 -10.96
N GLU A 53 -6.20 14.31 -10.75
CA GLU A 53 -4.94 14.97 -11.12
C GLU A 53 -4.75 14.97 -12.65
N VAL A 54 -5.19 13.92 -13.34
CA VAL A 54 -5.26 13.86 -14.82
C VAL A 54 -6.24 14.90 -15.36
N GLU A 55 -7.46 14.98 -14.82
CA GLU A 55 -8.47 15.99 -15.20
C GLU A 55 -7.96 17.43 -15.03
N LYS A 56 -7.12 17.67 -14.02
CA LYS A 56 -6.49 18.98 -13.77
C LYS A 56 -5.23 19.24 -14.60
N GLY A 57 -4.83 18.30 -15.47
CA GLY A 57 -3.61 18.40 -16.28
C GLY A 57 -2.31 18.34 -15.49
N ARG A 58 -2.32 17.79 -14.27
CA ARG A 58 -1.11 17.67 -13.40
C ARG A 58 -0.36 16.36 -13.61
N MET A 59 -0.96 15.43 -14.36
CA MET A 59 -0.47 14.10 -14.66
C MET A 59 -1.10 13.64 -15.97
N THR A 60 -0.40 12.81 -16.74
CA THR A 60 -0.92 12.17 -17.96
C THR A 60 -1.67 10.87 -17.64
N GLN A 61 -2.55 10.42 -18.54
CA GLN A 61 -3.22 9.12 -18.37
C GLN A 61 -2.22 7.96 -18.30
N ALA A 62 -1.14 8.03 -19.08
CA ALA A 62 -0.10 7.00 -19.07
C ALA A 62 0.60 6.89 -17.70
N GLU A 63 0.98 8.02 -17.09
CA GLU A 63 1.57 8.04 -15.74
C GLU A 63 0.60 7.52 -14.68
N MET A 64 -0.70 7.81 -14.82
CA MET A 64 -1.74 7.26 -13.94
C MET A 64 -1.81 5.73 -14.08
N ASP A 65 -1.87 5.22 -15.31
CA ASP A 65 -1.98 3.79 -15.57
C ASP A 65 -0.74 3.03 -15.06
N GLU A 66 0.44 3.62 -15.25
CA GLU A 66 1.71 3.10 -14.73
C GLU A 66 1.74 3.10 -13.19
N THR A 67 1.24 4.16 -12.56
CA THR A 67 1.12 4.24 -11.10
C THR A 67 0.17 3.17 -10.57
N MET A 68 -1.00 3.01 -11.19
CA MET A 68 -1.99 2.00 -10.78
C MET A 68 -1.48 0.58 -11.01
N GLY A 69 -0.71 0.34 -12.07
CA GLY A 69 -0.10 -0.96 -12.38
C GLY A 69 0.88 -1.46 -11.32
N ARG A 70 1.45 -0.56 -10.50
CA ARG A 70 2.34 -0.91 -9.39
C ARG A 70 1.62 -1.32 -8.11
N ILE A 71 0.31 -1.11 -8.02
CA ILE A 71 -0.45 -1.30 -6.78
C ILE A 71 -1.21 -2.63 -6.84
N LYS A 72 -0.90 -3.53 -5.91
CA LYS A 72 -1.60 -4.81 -5.71
C LYS A 72 -2.29 -4.84 -4.34
N GLY A 73 -3.53 -5.30 -4.31
CA GLY A 73 -4.26 -5.59 -3.07
C GLY A 73 -4.02 -7.01 -2.55
N THR A 74 -4.01 -7.20 -1.24
CA THR A 74 -3.97 -8.53 -0.61
C THR A 74 -4.68 -8.54 0.75
N LEU A 75 -5.07 -9.72 1.23
CA LEU A 75 -5.47 -9.94 2.62
C LEU A 75 -4.37 -10.63 3.44
N ASP A 76 -3.43 -11.25 2.74
CA ASP A 76 -2.41 -12.10 3.34
C ASP A 76 -1.21 -11.27 3.79
N LEU A 77 -0.87 -11.40 5.07
CA LEU A 77 0.31 -10.74 5.63
C LEU A 77 1.61 -11.44 5.18
N ALA A 78 1.55 -12.70 4.72
CA ALA A 78 2.71 -13.44 4.23
C ALA A 78 3.34 -12.81 2.98
N ASP A 79 2.57 -12.01 2.21
CA ASP A 79 3.09 -11.22 1.09
C ASP A 79 4.16 -10.18 1.53
N ALA A 80 4.27 -9.90 2.84
CA ALA A 80 5.33 -9.06 3.41
C ALA A 80 6.74 -9.66 3.23
N ALA A 81 6.87 -10.98 3.09
CA ALA A 81 8.17 -11.66 2.97
C ALA A 81 9.01 -11.18 1.76
N ASP A 82 8.36 -10.67 0.72
CA ASP A 82 8.98 -10.16 -0.51
C ASP A 82 9.10 -8.61 -0.52
N CYS A 83 8.78 -7.95 0.59
CA CYS A 83 8.82 -6.49 0.73
C CYS A 83 10.02 -6.04 1.55
N GLN A 84 10.71 -4.97 1.11
CA GLN A 84 11.90 -4.44 1.80
C GLN A 84 11.56 -3.29 2.75
N LEU A 85 10.34 -2.78 2.68
CA LEU A 85 9.84 -1.75 3.58
C LEU A 85 8.37 -2.03 3.86
N ILE A 86 8.02 -2.05 5.14
CA ILE A 86 6.64 -2.22 5.60
C ILE A 86 6.24 -0.94 6.33
N ILE A 87 5.13 -0.34 5.90
CA ILE A 87 4.56 0.86 6.51
C ILE A 87 3.21 0.48 7.13
N GLU A 88 3.14 0.49 8.45
CA GLU A 88 1.92 0.18 9.17
C GLU A 88 1.05 1.44 9.36
N ALA A 89 -0.20 1.36 8.92
CA ALA A 89 -1.19 2.44 8.93
C ALA A 89 -2.60 1.89 9.24
N ALA A 90 -2.68 0.88 10.10
CA ALA A 90 -3.93 0.32 10.63
C ALA A 90 -4.52 1.22 11.73
N ILE A 91 -5.61 0.77 12.33
CA ILE A 91 -6.30 1.48 13.42
C ILE A 91 -5.34 1.72 14.59
N GLU A 92 -5.47 2.88 15.23
CA GLU A 92 -4.66 3.29 16.39
C GLU A 92 -5.08 2.52 17.66
N ASN A 93 -4.70 1.25 17.70
CA ASN A 93 -4.88 0.35 18.83
C ASN A 93 -3.58 -0.40 19.10
N MET A 94 -3.08 -0.31 20.34
CA MET A 94 -1.77 -0.84 20.73
C MET A 94 -1.68 -2.37 20.58
N ASP A 95 -2.73 -3.10 20.97
CA ASP A 95 -2.72 -4.56 20.93
C ASP A 95 -2.74 -5.05 19.47
N ILE A 96 -3.54 -4.41 18.62
CA ILE A 96 -3.58 -4.69 17.18
C ILE A 96 -2.20 -4.44 16.55
N LYS A 97 -1.57 -3.28 16.82
CA LYS A 97 -0.25 -2.97 16.26
C LYS A 97 0.80 -3.98 16.75
N LYS A 98 0.84 -4.31 18.04
CA LYS A 98 1.76 -5.33 18.57
C LYS A 98 1.57 -6.68 17.88
N GLN A 99 0.33 -7.10 17.64
CA GLN A 99 0.06 -8.34 16.91
C GLN A 99 0.60 -8.26 15.47
N ILE A 100 0.30 -7.20 14.74
CA ILE A 100 0.78 -6.99 13.36
C ILE A 100 2.31 -7.08 13.33
N PHE A 101 3.00 -6.31 14.17
CA PHE A 101 4.47 -6.32 14.21
C PHE A 101 5.03 -7.68 14.64
N GLY A 102 4.40 -8.38 15.58
CA GLY A 102 4.84 -9.72 16.01
C GLY A 102 4.63 -10.81 14.96
N GLU A 103 3.67 -10.64 14.05
CA GLU A 103 3.52 -11.51 12.87
C GLU A 103 4.55 -11.15 11.80
N LEU A 104 4.76 -9.85 11.53
CA LEU A 104 5.77 -9.37 10.59
C LEU A 104 7.19 -9.80 10.97
N ASP A 105 7.54 -9.79 12.27
CA ASP A 105 8.85 -10.24 12.78
C ASP A 105 9.16 -11.71 12.45
N LYS A 106 8.14 -12.53 12.21
CA LYS A 106 8.29 -13.94 11.80
C LYS A 106 8.34 -14.13 10.29
N ILE A 107 7.77 -13.17 9.54
CA ILE A 107 7.58 -13.26 8.08
C ILE A 107 8.75 -12.57 7.36
N CYS A 108 9.13 -11.39 7.83
CA CYS A 108 10.15 -10.57 7.21
C CYS A 108 11.55 -11.11 7.51
N PRO A 109 12.50 -10.97 6.56
CA PRO A 109 13.89 -11.24 6.84
C PRO A 109 14.43 -10.31 7.95
N PRO A 110 15.52 -10.70 8.64
CA PRO A 110 16.10 -9.91 9.73
C PRO A 110 16.80 -8.60 9.28
N GLU A 111 16.83 -8.34 7.98
CA GLU A 111 17.52 -7.24 7.30
C GLU A 111 16.50 -6.21 6.79
#